data_AF-A0A2T9X2V3-F1
#
_entry.id   AF-A0A2T9X2V3-F1
#
_cell.length_a   1.000
_cell.length_b   1.000
_cell.length_c   1.000
_cell.angle_alpha   90.00
_cell.angle_beta   90.00
_cell.angle_gamma   90.00
#
_symmetry.space_group_name_H-M   'P 1'
#
loop_
_entity.id
_entity.type
_entity.pdbx_description
1 polymer ?
#
loop_
_entity_poly.entity_id
_entity_poly.type
_entity_poly.pdbx_seq_one_letter_code
_entity_poly.pdbx_strand_id
1 'polypeptide(L)'
;MNFLRGDNPRIKLGERISSEITVYDDPLNENLIGFSVFDDEGVRTQKKEIIGDGIVLEYLGTLTTKSGSPGNARGVLPLPDYFNLIVKPKDWGFQELIQDTKNGLIVLGVIRSEIVKNSIRLFPRNSMLIGSGGVIVREIAIPLQELTTIDAISKEVKSVYIDDYHGGIAPFIRLKARPIVY
;
A
#
# COMPACT_ATOMS: atom_id res chain seq x y z
N MET A 1 2.32 2.13 -7.81
CA MET A 1 0.87 1.83 -7.86
C MET A 1 0.46 1.44 -9.29
N ASN A 2 0.92 0.30 -9.82
CA ASN A 2 0.84 0.05 -11.28
C ASN A 2 -0.53 -0.44 -11.78
N PHE A 3 -1.43 -0.82 -10.87
CA PHE A 3 -2.73 -1.39 -11.24
C PHE A 3 -3.83 -0.36 -11.44
N LEU A 4 -3.65 0.85 -10.89
CA LEU A 4 -4.68 1.90 -10.82
C LEU A 4 -4.31 3.16 -11.62
N ARG A 5 -3.35 3.07 -12.54
CA ARG A 5 -2.99 4.20 -13.40
C ARG A 5 -4.07 4.42 -14.46
N GLY A 6 -4.53 5.64 -14.61
CA GLY A 6 -5.63 6.02 -15.51
C GLY A 6 -5.31 5.93 -17.00
N ASP A 7 -4.03 5.78 -17.37
CA ASP A 7 -3.60 5.52 -18.74
C ASP A 7 -3.80 4.05 -19.14
N ASN A 8 -3.65 3.13 -18.20
CA ASN A 8 -3.79 1.69 -18.40
C ASN A 8 -4.22 0.96 -17.10
N PRO A 9 -5.48 1.14 -16.64
CA PRO A 9 -5.95 0.51 -15.41
C PRO A 9 -6.07 -1.00 -15.60
N ARG A 10 -5.60 -1.76 -14.61
CA ARG A 10 -5.59 -3.24 -14.63
C ARG A 10 -6.62 -3.86 -13.70
N ILE A 11 -7.18 -3.08 -12.80
CA ILE A 11 -8.27 -3.44 -11.89
C ILE A 11 -9.42 -2.49 -12.19
N LYS A 12 -10.66 -2.99 -12.19
CA LYS A 12 -11.82 -2.18 -12.54
C LYS A 12 -12.27 -1.32 -11.36
N LEU A 13 -12.84 -0.15 -11.64
CA LEU A 13 -13.62 0.59 -10.64
C LEU A 13 -14.77 -0.29 -10.13
N GLY A 14 -15.04 -0.23 -8.83
CA GLY A 14 -16.03 -1.06 -8.15
C GLY A 14 -15.57 -2.50 -7.88
N GLU A 15 -14.39 -2.91 -8.33
CA GLU A 15 -13.85 -4.23 -8.04
C GLU A 15 -13.37 -4.32 -6.59
N ARG A 16 -13.75 -5.40 -5.89
CA ARG A 16 -13.31 -5.70 -4.53
C ARG A 16 -11.99 -6.46 -4.58
N ILE A 17 -10.94 -5.86 -4.02
CA ILE A 17 -9.58 -6.43 -3.96
C ILE A 17 -9.14 -6.83 -2.55
N SER A 18 -9.90 -6.42 -1.53
CA SER A 18 -9.66 -6.76 -0.13
C SER A 18 -10.98 -6.79 0.64
N SER A 19 -10.95 -7.33 1.86
CA SER A 19 -12.12 -7.38 2.72
C SER A 19 -12.43 -6.01 3.32
N GLU A 20 -11.41 -5.24 3.69
CA GLU A 20 -11.65 -4.16 4.65
C GLU A 20 -10.67 -2.96 4.57
N ILE A 21 -9.71 -2.97 3.62
CA ILE A 21 -8.66 -1.93 3.56
C ILE A 21 -9.17 -0.64 2.92
N THR A 22 -8.88 0.50 3.53
CA THR A 22 -9.05 1.82 2.89
C THR A 22 -7.69 2.46 2.67
N VAL A 23 -7.45 2.95 1.46
CA VAL A 23 -6.19 3.58 1.05
C VAL A 23 -6.51 4.93 0.44
N TYR A 24 -5.77 5.95 0.88
CA TYR A 24 -5.77 7.29 0.31
C TYR A 24 -4.46 7.55 -0.41
N ASP A 25 -4.53 8.35 -1.47
CA ASP A 25 -3.39 9.15 -1.93
C ASP A 25 -3.57 10.57 -1.40
N ASP A 26 -2.62 11.08 -0.62
CA ASP A 26 -2.73 12.38 0.06
C ASP A 26 -1.51 13.28 -0.19
N PRO A 27 -1.47 13.98 -1.33
CA PRO A 27 -0.37 14.86 -1.70
C PRO A 27 -0.25 16.09 -0.77
N LEU A 28 -1.26 16.39 0.03
CA LEU A 28 -1.31 17.58 0.89
C LEU A 28 -0.81 17.30 2.32
N ASN A 29 -0.31 16.10 2.60
CA ASN A 29 0.31 15.78 3.89
C ASN A 29 1.76 16.30 3.95
N GLU A 30 1.95 17.46 4.58
CA GLU A 30 3.23 18.16 4.73
C GLU A 30 4.32 17.36 5.47
N ASN A 31 3.95 16.29 6.18
CA ASN A 31 4.91 15.46 6.93
C ASN A 31 5.51 14.32 6.09
N LEU A 32 5.09 14.17 4.84
CA LEU A 32 5.53 13.10 3.95
C LEU A 32 6.28 13.67 2.74
N ILE A 33 7.24 12.90 2.23
CA ILE A 33 8.13 13.33 1.16
C ILE A 33 7.41 13.65 -0.16
N GLY A 34 6.26 13.00 -0.42
CA GLY A 34 5.43 13.28 -1.57
C GLY A 34 4.56 14.53 -1.42
N PHE A 35 4.81 15.41 -0.45
CA PHE A 35 4.04 16.66 -0.34
C PHE A 35 4.15 17.49 -1.61
N SER A 36 3.02 17.79 -2.23
CA SER A 36 2.93 18.74 -3.34
C SER A 36 1.54 19.32 -3.47
N VAL A 37 1.46 20.64 -3.66
CA VAL A 37 0.21 21.38 -3.88
C VAL A 37 -0.26 21.30 -5.34
N PHE A 38 0.68 21.11 -6.26
CA PHE A 38 0.42 20.94 -7.69
C PHE A 38 1.17 19.72 -8.20
N ASP A 39 0.59 19.02 -9.18
CA ASP A 39 1.31 17.95 -9.88
C ASP A 39 2.24 18.54 -10.96
N ASP A 40 2.99 17.67 -11.66
CA ASP A 40 3.99 18.12 -12.64
C ASP A 40 3.35 18.68 -13.93
N GLU A 41 2.02 18.68 -14.06
CA GLU A 41 1.25 19.37 -15.11
C GLU A 41 0.64 20.69 -14.63
N GLY A 42 0.88 21.09 -13.39
CA GLY A 42 0.32 22.30 -12.78
C GLY A 42 -1.13 22.14 -12.31
N VAL A 43 -1.64 20.91 -12.21
CA VAL A 43 -2.98 20.64 -11.68
C VAL A 43 -2.93 20.63 -10.16
N ARG A 44 -3.87 21.31 -9.51
CA ARG A 44 -3.98 21.31 -8.04
C ARG A 44 -4.26 19.89 -7.54
N THR A 45 -3.39 19.40 -6.67
CA THR A 45 -3.53 18.07 -6.07
C THR A 45 -4.68 18.03 -5.06
N GLN A 46 -5.20 16.84 -4.82
CA GLN A 46 -6.27 16.60 -3.86
C GLN A 46 -6.05 15.25 -3.18
N LYS A 47 -6.52 15.14 -1.94
CA LYS A 47 -6.61 13.84 -1.28
C LYS A 47 -7.66 12.99 -1.98
N LYS A 48 -7.30 11.79 -2.42
CA LYS A 48 -8.18 10.86 -3.11
C LYS A 48 -8.31 9.57 -2.31
N GLU A 49 -9.55 9.13 -2.08
CA GLU A 49 -9.81 7.77 -1.62
C GLU A 49 -9.76 6.84 -2.84
N ILE A 50 -8.64 6.14 -3.01
CA ILE A 50 -8.38 5.29 -4.18
C ILE A 50 -8.96 3.89 -3.98
N ILE A 51 -8.95 3.40 -2.74
CA ILE A 51 -9.58 2.15 -2.32
C ILE A 51 -10.37 2.44 -1.05
N GLY A 52 -11.67 2.15 -1.05
CA GLY A 52 -12.55 2.32 0.11
C GLY A 52 -13.15 0.99 0.52
N ASP A 53 -12.90 0.55 1.75
CA ASP A 53 -13.37 -0.73 2.31
C ASP A 53 -13.14 -1.93 1.38
N GLY A 54 -11.93 -1.96 0.78
CA GLY A 54 -11.48 -2.98 -0.13
C GLY A 54 -11.98 -2.86 -1.56
N ILE A 55 -12.77 -1.83 -1.90
CA ILE A 55 -13.31 -1.57 -3.24
C ILE A 55 -12.49 -0.48 -3.93
N VAL A 56 -12.11 -0.68 -5.18
CA VAL A 56 -11.43 0.36 -5.98
C VAL A 56 -12.42 1.46 -6.35
N LEU A 57 -12.13 2.70 -5.94
CA LEU A 57 -13.03 3.85 -6.11
C LEU A 57 -12.54 4.84 -7.18
N GLU A 58 -11.23 4.95 -7.37
CA GLU A 58 -10.63 5.97 -8.24
C GLU A 58 -9.32 5.48 -8.86
N TYR A 59 -9.00 6.01 -10.05
CA TYR A 59 -7.69 5.84 -10.69
C TYR A 59 -6.83 7.10 -10.54
N LEU A 60 -5.51 6.90 -10.62
CA LEU A 60 -4.55 7.99 -10.69
C LEU A 60 -4.62 8.61 -12.09
N GLY A 61 -5.03 9.88 -12.19
CA GLY A 61 -5.22 10.57 -13.47
C GLY A 61 -4.27 11.75 -13.70
N THR A 62 -3.93 11.98 -14.97
CA THR A 62 -3.27 13.18 -15.49
C THR A 62 -4.27 13.96 -16.36
N LEU A 63 -3.87 15.10 -16.94
CA LEU A 63 -4.68 15.80 -17.94
C LEU A 63 -4.91 14.98 -19.22
N THR A 64 -4.06 13.99 -19.48
CA THR A 64 -4.05 13.22 -20.74
C THR A 64 -4.53 11.77 -20.58
N THR A 65 -4.73 11.28 -19.34
CA THR A 65 -5.28 9.95 -19.09
C THR A 65 -6.72 9.82 -19.56
N LYS A 66 -7.09 8.59 -19.95
CA LYS A 66 -8.46 8.25 -20.37
C LYS A 66 -9.43 8.13 -19.20
N SER A 67 -8.94 7.94 -17.99
CA SER A 67 -9.74 7.68 -16.79
C SER A 67 -9.02 8.21 -15.55
N GLY A 68 -9.77 8.41 -14.46
CA GLY A 68 -9.26 9.02 -13.24
C GLY A 68 -9.30 10.54 -13.30
N SER A 69 -9.61 11.17 -12.16
CA SER A 69 -9.50 12.62 -12.03
C SER A 69 -8.03 13.07 -12.15
N PRO A 70 -7.73 14.21 -12.81
CA PRO A 70 -6.37 14.78 -12.86
C PRO A 70 -5.80 15.13 -11.48
N GLY A 71 -4.50 15.43 -11.39
CA GLY A 71 -3.82 15.76 -10.14
C GLY A 71 -2.88 14.66 -9.62
N ASN A 72 -2.48 13.72 -10.48
CA ASN A 72 -1.55 12.63 -10.20
C ASN A 72 -0.38 12.58 -11.21
N ALA A 73 -0.10 13.67 -11.91
CA ALA A 73 0.95 13.69 -12.92
C ALA A 73 2.34 13.82 -12.30
N ARG A 74 3.27 12.90 -12.65
CA ARG A 74 4.66 12.93 -12.19
C ARG A 74 5.65 12.73 -13.34
N GLY A 75 6.76 13.47 -13.30
CA GLY A 75 7.89 13.41 -14.23
C GLY A 75 7.84 14.44 -15.36
N VAL A 76 8.98 14.61 -16.05
CA VAL A 76 9.14 15.54 -17.20
C VAL A 76 8.22 15.19 -18.37
N LEU A 77 8.02 13.89 -18.60
CA LEU A 77 6.94 13.37 -19.44
C LEU A 77 5.89 12.83 -18.47
N PRO A 78 4.85 13.63 -18.14
CA PRO A 78 4.02 13.33 -16.99
C PRO A 78 3.25 12.02 -17.19
N LEU A 79 3.40 11.13 -16.22
CA LEU A 79 2.69 9.87 -16.15
C LEU A 79 1.89 9.80 -14.84
N PRO A 80 0.79 9.02 -14.78
CA PRO A 80 0.04 8.91 -13.56
C PRO A 80 0.84 8.15 -12.50
N ASP A 81 1.04 8.78 -11.36
CA ASP A 81 1.63 8.18 -10.16
C ASP A 81 1.03 8.76 -8.89
N TYR A 82 1.20 8.06 -7.77
CA TYR A 82 0.73 8.53 -6.47
C TYR A 82 1.76 9.49 -5.84
N PHE A 83 1.37 10.16 -4.76
CA PHE A 83 2.28 10.99 -3.97
C PHE A 83 2.57 10.35 -2.61
N ASN A 84 1.51 10.11 -1.84
CA ASN A 84 1.62 9.63 -0.47
C ASN A 84 0.51 8.62 -0.18
N LEU A 85 0.86 7.34 -0.01
CA LEU A 85 -0.14 6.32 0.31
C LEU A 85 -0.41 6.25 1.80
N ILE A 86 -1.64 6.54 2.20
CA ILE A 86 -2.08 6.45 3.60
C ILE A 86 -3.09 5.33 3.70
N VAL A 87 -2.74 4.26 4.40
CA VAL A 87 -3.68 3.22 4.77
C VAL A 87 -4.40 3.63 6.04
N LYS A 88 -5.74 3.60 6.02
CA LYS A 88 -6.57 3.98 7.17
C LYS A 88 -6.39 2.97 8.31
N PRO A 89 -6.00 3.41 9.53
CA PRO A 89 -5.97 2.54 10.70
C PRO A 89 -7.38 2.11 11.11
N LYS A 90 -7.45 1.01 11.88
CA LYS A 90 -8.70 0.50 12.48
C LYS A 90 -8.49 0.20 13.96
N ASP A 91 -9.28 -0.73 14.52
CA ASP A 91 -9.51 -0.81 15.96
C ASP A 91 -8.54 -1.75 16.68
N TRP A 92 -7.89 -2.68 15.97
CA TRP A 92 -7.00 -3.65 16.60
C TRP A 92 -5.79 -2.98 17.24
N GLY A 93 -5.39 -3.43 18.42
CA GLY A 93 -4.08 -3.09 18.97
C GLY A 93 -2.96 -3.92 18.35
N PHE A 94 -1.77 -3.35 18.14
CA PHE A 94 -0.63 -4.14 17.66
C PHE A 94 -0.32 -5.36 18.58
N GLN A 95 -0.40 -5.20 19.90
CA GLN A 95 -0.20 -6.32 20.83
C GLN A 95 -1.33 -7.35 20.77
N GLU A 96 -2.56 -6.89 20.51
CA GLU A 96 -3.74 -7.75 20.35
C GLU A 96 -3.58 -8.63 19.09
N LEU A 97 -3.12 -8.05 17.98
CA LEU A 97 -2.78 -8.81 16.76
C LEU A 97 -1.79 -9.93 17.04
N ILE A 98 -0.73 -9.64 17.81
CA ILE A 98 0.29 -10.64 18.13
C ILE A 98 -0.29 -11.75 19.02
N GLN A 99 -1.05 -11.39 20.06
CA GLN A 99 -1.63 -12.34 21.00
C GLN A 99 -2.67 -13.26 20.36
N ASP A 100 -3.50 -12.72 19.45
CA ASP A 100 -4.52 -13.48 18.73
C ASP A 100 -3.91 -14.40 17.66
N THR A 101 -2.72 -14.06 17.14
CA THR A 101 -2.07 -14.83 16.09
C THR A 101 -1.24 -15.99 16.68
N LYS A 102 -1.82 -17.19 16.73
CA LYS A 102 -1.18 -18.40 17.28
C LYS A 102 0.14 -18.77 16.59
N ASN A 103 0.12 -18.83 15.26
CA ASN A 103 1.28 -19.16 14.42
C ASN A 103 1.37 -18.10 13.32
N GLY A 104 2.37 -17.24 13.40
CA GLY A 104 2.51 -16.14 12.46
C GLY A 104 3.92 -15.58 12.42
N LEU A 105 4.19 -14.86 11.34
CA LEU A 105 5.43 -14.14 11.13
C LEU A 105 5.15 -12.64 11.27
N ILE A 106 5.85 -11.99 12.19
CA ILE A 106 5.90 -10.53 12.24
C ILE A 106 7.01 -10.08 11.30
N VAL A 107 6.68 -9.15 10.40
CA VAL A 107 7.63 -8.53 9.48
C VAL A 107 7.79 -7.08 9.86
N LEU A 108 9.01 -6.69 10.23
CA LEU A 108 9.35 -5.32 10.62
C LEU A 108 10.28 -4.71 9.58
N GLY A 109 9.67 -3.97 8.66
CA GLY A 109 10.36 -3.32 7.56
C GLY A 109 10.65 -4.26 6.38
N VAL A 110 10.69 -3.65 5.20
CA VAL A 110 10.96 -4.33 3.93
C VAL A 110 12.16 -3.62 3.29
N ILE A 111 13.11 -4.38 2.77
CA ILE A 111 14.28 -3.83 2.06
C ILE A 111 13.88 -3.40 0.66
N ARG A 112 13.12 -4.24 -0.03
CA ARG A 112 12.54 -3.97 -1.35
C ARG A 112 11.28 -4.79 -1.55
N SER A 113 10.42 -4.32 -2.43
CA SER A 113 9.23 -5.03 -2.89
C SER A 113 9.13 -4.99 -4.40
N GLU A 114 8.46 -5.99 -4.96
CA GLU A 114 8.19 -6.05 -6.40
C GLU A 114 6.88 -6.79 -6.67
N ILE A 115 6.32 -6.57 -7.84
CA ILE A 115 5.14 -7.32 -8.31
C ILE A 115 5.63 -8.31 -9.36
N VAL A 116 5.51 -9.60 -9.07
CA VAL A 116 5.85 -10.69 -10.00
C VAL A 116 4.57 -11.42 -10.38
N LYS A 117 4.14 -11.26 -11.64
CA LYS A 117 2.86 -11.76 -12.16
C LYS A 117 1.71 -11.25 -11.29
N ASN A 118 1.05 -12.14 -10.54
CA ASN A 118 -0.10 -11.83 -9.69
C ASN A 118 0.24 -11.93 -8.20
N SER A 119 1.48 -11.58 -7.83
CA SER A 119 1.95 -11.68 -6.45
C SER A 119 2.88 -10.51 -6.12
N ILE A 120 2.65 -9.93 -4.95
CA ILE A 120 3.57 -9.00 -4.30
C ILE A 120 4.66 -9.85 -3.64
N ARG A 121 5.93 -9.58 -3.97
CA ARG A 121 7.09 -10.17 -3.33
C ARG A 121 7.71 -9.14 -2.40
N LEU A 122 7.88 -9.52 -1.14
CA LEU A 122 8.52 -8.71 -0.12
C LEU A 122 9.83 -9.36 0.29
N PHE A 123 10.88 -8.57 0.39
CA PHE A 123 12.17 -8.99 0.94
C PHE A 123 12.31 -8.35 2.32
N PRO A 124 11.98 -9.07 3.40
CA PRO A 124 11.87 -8.48 4.74
C PRO A 124 13.23 -8.06 5.27
N ARG A 125 13.27 -6.98 6.05
CA ARG A 125 14.49 -6.53 6.76
C ARG A 125 14.68 -7.32 8.05
N ASN A 126 13.61 -7.38 8.85
CA ASN A 126 13.57 -8.15 10.09
C ASN A 126 12.30 -8.98 10.10
N SER A 127 12.42 -10.23 10.55
CA SER A 127 11.30 -11.13 10.71
C SER A 127 11.38 -11.89 12.03
N MET A 128 10.23 -12.10 12.67
CA MET A 128 10.14 -12.81 13.94
C MET A 128 8.98 -13.80 13.88
N LEU A 129 9.24 -15.04 14.28
CA LEU A 129 8.19 -16.02 14.52
C LEU A 129 7.55 -15.71 15.87
N ILE A 130 6.22 -15.57 15.89
CA ILE A 130 5.47 -15.31 17.12
C ILE A 130 5.75 -16.46 18.10
N GLY A 131 6.19 -16.12 19.32
CA GLY A 131 6.50 -17.07 20.39
C GLY A 131 7.88 -17.74 20.32
N SER A 132 8.66 -17.59 19.24
CA SER A 132 9.97 -18.25 19.10
C SER A 132 11.14 -17.30 18.81
N GLY A 133 10.87 -16.02 18.50
CA GLY A 133 11.90 -15.00 18.32
C GLY A 133 12.30 -14.74 16.87
N GLY A 134 13.50 -14.20 16.65
CA GLY A 134 13.98 -13.81 15.32
C GLY A 134 14.17 -14.99 14.37
N VAL A 135 13.77 -14.83 13.12
CA VAL A 135 13.95 -15.82 12.05
C VAL A 135 14.37 -15.11 10.76
N ILE A 136 15.21 -15.75 9.96
CA ILE A 136 15.62 -15.23 8.65
C ILE A 136 14.62 -15.72 7.61
N VAL A 137 13.88 -14.80 6.99
CA VAL A 137 12.99 -15.10 5.87
C VAL A 137 13.57 -14.46 4.61
N ARG A 138 13.81 -15.25 3.57
CA ARG A 138 14.42 -14.76 2.33
C ARG A 138 13.45 -13.86 1.57
N GLU A 139 12.21 -14.31 1.49
CA GLU A 139 11.19 -13.72 0.63
C GLU A 139 9.81 -14.07 1.18
N ILE A 140 8.86 -13.17 1.04
CA ILE A 140 7.45 -13.42 1.34
C ILE A 140 6.65 -13.16 0.08
N ALA A 141 5.88 -14.16 -0.34
CA ALA A 141 4.97 -14.05 -1.46
C ALA A 141 3.55 -13.82 -0.95
N ILE A 142 2.94 -12.73 -1.40
CA ILE A 142 1.53 -12.42 -1.18
C ILE A 142 0.86 -12.45 -2.56
N PRO A 143 0.23 -13.56 -2.97
CA PRO A 143 -0.66 -13.57 -4.13
C PRO A 143 -1.73 -12.49 -3.97
N LEU A 144 -2.11 -11.78 -5.04
CA LEU A 144 -3.10 -10.70 -4.93
C LEU A 144 -4.45 -11.19 -4.40
N GLN A 145 -4.80 -12.45 -4.66
CA GLN A 145 -6.00 -13.08 -4.09
C GLN A 145 -5.95 -13.16 -2.55
N GLU A 146 -4.77 -13.25 -1.93
CA GLU A 146 -4.67 -13.30 -0.47
C GLU A 146 -4.93 -11.93 0.18
N LEU A 147 -5.06 -10.83 -0.59
CA LEU A 147 -5.45 -9.53 -0.04
C LEU A 147 -6.87 -9.54 0.54
N THR A 148 -7.73 -10.48 0.13
CA THR A 148 -9.04 -10.70 0.74
C THR A 148 -8.96 -11.46 2.07
N THR A 149 -7.76 -11.91 2.48
CA THR A 149 -7.55 -12.53 3.79
C THR A 149 -7.12 -11.54 4.86
N ILE A 150 -7.03 -10.25 4.51
CA ILE A 150 -6.89 -9.19 5.49
C ILE A 150 -8.12 -9.23 6.40
N ASP A 151 -7.88 -9.48 7.68
CA ASP A 151 -8.91 -9.66 8.71
C ASP A 151 -8.67 -8.79 9.95
N ALA A 152 -7.54 -8.10 10.01
CA ALA A 152 -7.20 -7.22 11.10
C ALA A 152 -6.20 -6.13 10.69
N ILE A 153 -6.49 -4.89 11.09
CA ILE A 153 -5.71 -3.69 10.81
C ILE A 153 -5.53 -2.91 12.11
N SER A 154 -4.29 -2.56 12.46
CA SER A 154 -4.01 -1.90 13.73
C SER A 154 -4.39 -0.41 13.76
N LYS A 155 -4.56 0.11 14.99
CA LYS A 155 -4.67 1.55 15.26
C LYS A 155 -3.34 2.28 15.15
N GLU A 156 -2.25 1.60 15.53
CA GLU A 156 -0.91 2.17 15.46
C GLU A 156 -0.47 2.25 14.00
N VAL A 157 0.13 3.38 13.62
CA VAL A 157 0.66 3.61 12.28
C VAL A 157 2.16 3.88 12.31
N LYS A 158 2.82 3.61 11.19
CA LYS A 158 4.22 3.93 10.94
C LYS A 158 4.34 4.75 9.67
N SER A 159 5.19 5.77 9.70
CA SER A 159 5.66 6.43 8.49
C SER A 159 6.58 5.49 7.73
N VAL A 160 6.39 5.42 6.42
CA VAL A 160 7.12 4.57 5.49
C VAL A 160 7.75 5.47 4.44
N TYR A 161 9.07 5.44 4.37
CA TYR A 161 9.81 5.98 3.25
C TYR A 161 9.82 4.94 2.13
N ILE A 162 9.28 5.28 0.96
CA ILE A 162 9.27 4.38 -0.20
C ILE A 162 10.45 4.71 -1.10
N ASP A 163 10.55 5.97 -1.55
CA ASP A 163 11.66 6.52 -2.33
C ASP A 163 11.67 8.06 -2.21
N ASP A 164 12.50 8.75 -3.01
CA ASP A 164 12.68 10.21 -2.97
C ASP A 164 11.42 11.00 -3.40
N TYR A 165 10.41 10.33 -3.92
CA TYR A 165 9.21 10.92 -4.51
C TYR A 165 7.90 10.47 -3.85
N HIS A 166 7.95 9.36 -3.11
CA HIS A 166 6.80 8.66 -2.56
C HIS A 166 6.90 8.45 -1.05
N GLY A 167 5.90 8.97 -0.35
CA GLY A 167 5.71 8.73 1.08
C GLY A 167 4.65 7.69 1.36
N GLY A 168 4.61 7.21 2.61
CA GLY A 168 3.51 6.39 3.06
C GLY A 168 3.28 6.44 4.57
N ILE A 169 2.06 6.14 4.97
CA ILE A 169 1.69 5.84 6.36
C ILE A 169 0.90 4.55 6.33
N ALA A 170 1.33 3.55 7.11
CA ALA A 170 0.66 2.27 7.16
C ALA A 170 0.54 1.76 8.61
N PRO A 171 -0.62 1.18 8.97
CA PRO A 171 -0.75 0.37 10.17
C PRO A 171 -0.11 -1.00 9.97
N PHE A 172 -0.08 -1.79 11.04
CA PHE A 172 0.15 -3.22 10.93
C PHE A 172 -1.09 -3.91 10.35
N ILE A 173 -0.88 -4.80 9.39
CA ILE A 173 -1.94 -5.51 8.68
C ILE A 173 -1.66 -7.01 8.82
N ARG A 174 -2.67 -7.76 9.25
CA ARG A 174 -2.61 -9.23 9.28
C ARG A 174 -3.27 -9.79 8.02
N LEU A 175 -2.61 -10.74 7.39
CA LEU A 175 -3.11 -11.48 6.23
C LEU A 175 -2.37 -12.82 6.08
N LYS A 176 -2.90 -13.70 5.22
CA LYS A 176 -2.18 -14.89 4.79
C LYS A 176 -1.10 -14.53 3.78
N ALA A 177 0.07 -15.14 3.95
CA ALA A 177 1.21 -15.01 3.06
C ALA A 177 2.00 -16.31 3.01
N ARG A 178 2.86 -16.45 2.00
CA ARG A 178 3.73 -17.63 1.82
C ARG A 178 5.18 -17.22 2.07
N PRO A 179 5.73 -17.43 3.28
CA PRO A 179 7.14 -17.19 3.55
C PRO A 179 7.99 -18.26 2.86
N ILE A 180 9.11 -17.83 2.28
CA ILE A 180 10.15 -18.70 1.72
C ILE A 180 11.35 -18.55 2.66
N VAL A 181 11.60 -19.61 3.42
CA VAL A 181 12.65 -19.71 4.44
C VAL A 181 13.81 -20.53 3.87
N TYR A 182 15.03 -20.30 4.38
CA TYR A 182 16.18 -21.16 4.09
C TYR A 182 16.07 -22.53 4.76
#